data_AF-N0DYM8-F1
#
_entry.id   AF-N0DYM8-F1
#
_cell.length_a   1.000
_cell.length_b   1.000
_cell.length_c   1.000
_cell.angle_alpha   90.00
_cell.angle_beta   90.00
_cell.angle_gamma   90.00
#
_symmetry.space_group_name_H-M   'P 1'
#
loop_
_entity.id
_entity.type
_entity.pdbx_description
1 polymer ?
#
loop_
_entity_poly.entity_id
_entity_poly.type
_entity_poly.pdbx_seq_one_letter_code
_entity_poly.pdbx_strand_id
1 'polypeptide(L)'
;MHLKPFDVLAIGRVGVDLYPMQSGVGLEGVESFAKFLGGSAGNVTVAASQYGHASALISPDADLYYLNVMAGPGPERAWLICDDPAHAWVRESWPDLPVDPRLA
;
A
#
# COMPACT_ATOMS: atom_id res chain seq x y z
N MET A 1 -2.88 34.77 -6.05
CA MET A 1 -3.60 33.52 -6.33
C MET A 1 -4.03 32.94 -4.99
N HIS A 2 -5.33 32.87 -4.70
CA HIS A 2 -5.83 32.17 -3.51
C HIS A 2 -6.02 30.70 -3.92
N LEU A 3 -5.16 29.81 -3.42
CA LEU A 3 -5.31 28.38 -3.67
C LEU A 3 -6.65 27.94 -3.04
N LYS A 4 -7.50 27.26 -3.82
CA LYS A 4 -8.66 26.61 -3.22
C LYS A 4 -8.17 25.53 -2.26
N PRO A 5 -8.70 25.45 -1.03
CA PRO A 5 -8.36 24.39 -0.11
C PRO A 5 -8.82 23.03 -0.66
N PHE A 6 -8.07 21.98 -0.34
CA PHE A 6 -8.51 20.61 -0.59
C PHE A 6 -9.57 20.22 0.45
N ASP A 7 -10.61 19.50 0.01
CA ASP A 7 -11.59 18.87 0.88
C ASP A 7 -10.96 17.68 1.63
N VAL A 8 -10.02 16.99 0.98
CA VAL A 8 -9.31 15.84 1.55
C VAL A 8 -7.81 15.96 1.30
N LEU A 9 -7.01 15.96 2.36
CA LEU A 9 -5.55 15.82 2.31
C LEU A 9 -5.16 14.52 3.00
N ALA A 10 -4.83 13.50 2.21
CA ALA A 10 -4.31 12.25 2.74
C ALA A 10 -2.80 12.34 2.93
N ILE A 11 -2.28 11.64 3.95
CA ILE A 11 -0.85 11.48 4.18
C ILE A 11 -0.57 10.00 4.32
N GLY A 12 0.38 9.49 3.54
CA GLY A 12 0.80 8.11 3.63
C GLY A 12 1.30 7.56 2.30
N ARG A 13 1.41 6.24 2.22
CA ARG A 13 1.99 5.57 1.06
C ARG A 13 1.09 5.65 -0.17
N VAL A 14 1.75 5.80 -1.31
CA VAL A 14 1.26 5.46 -2.64
C VAL A 14 2.22 4.43 -3.22
N GLY A 15 1.71 3.52 -4.02
CA GLY A 15 2.54 2.48 -4.61
C GLY A 15 1.88 1.80 -5.79
N VAL A 16 2.55 0.76 -6.26
CA VAL A 16 2.05 -0.13 -7.30
C VAL A 16 1.56 -1.42 -6.67
N ASP A 17 0.30 -1.74 -6.87
CA ASP A 17 -0.24 -3.07 -6.57
C ASP A 17 -0.10 -3.96 -7.82
N LEU A 18 0.55 -5.11 -7.65
CA LEU A 18 0.59 -6.16 -8.67
C LEU A 18 -0.44 -7.24 -8.32
N TYR A 19 -1.41 -7.46 -9.22
CA TYR A 19 -2.44 -8.48 -9.06
C TYR A 19 -2.22 -9.62 -10.07
N PRO A 20 -2.28 -10.89 -9.63
CA PRO A 20 -2.17 -12.02 -10.53
C PRO A 20 -3.37 -12.06 -11.50
N MET A 21 -3.10 -12.31 -12.78
CA MET A 21 -4.18 -12.49 -13.77
C MET A 21 -4.88 -13.83 -13.62
N GLN A 22 -4.15 -14.85 -13.18
CA GLN A 22 -4.67 -16.17 -12.87
C GLN A 22 -5.26 -16.16 -11.45
N SER A 23 -6.56 -16.41 -11.37
CA SER A 23 -7.18 -16.77 -10.10
C SER A 23 -6.88 -18.23 -9.79
N GLY A 24 -6.78 -18.55 -8.51
CA GLY A 24 -6.89 -19.93 -8.11
C GLY A 24 -5.56 -20.65 -7.83
N VAL A 25 -4.43 -19.98 -8.08
CA VAL A 25 -3.09 -20.58 -8.06
C VAL A 25 -2.21 -19.96 -6.98
N GLY A 26 -1.19 -20.71 -6.54
CA GLY A 26 -0.08 -20.15 -5.76
C GLY A 26 0.74 -19.16 -6.61
N LEU A 27 1.57 -18.34 -5.95
CA LEU A 27 2.35 -17.29 -6.64
C LEU A 27 3.29 -17.87 -7.69
N GLU A 28 3.86 -19.04 -7.42
CA GLU A 28 4.71 -19.81 -8.33
C GLU A 28 3.98 -20.27 -9.61
N GLY A 29 2.65 -20.32 -9.59
CA GLY A 29 1.80 -20.64 -10.72
C GLY A 29 1.28 -19.41 -11.48
N VAL A 30 1.66 -18.19 -11.10
CA VAL A 30 1.23 -16.96 -11.78
C VAL A 30 2.15 -16.66 -12.95
N GLU A 31 1.60 -16.60 -14.16
CA GLU A 31 2.40 -16.33 -15.37
C GLU A 31 2.39 -14.83 -15.73
N SER A 32 1.39 -14.07 -15.27
CA SER A 32 1.31 -12.63 -15.56
C SER A 32 0.58 -11.84 -14.46
N PHE A 33 0.94 -10.57 -14.36
CA PHE A 33 0.38 -9.63 -13.39
C PHE A 33 -0.17 -8.39 -14.07
N ALA A 34 -1.30 -7.90 -13.59
CA ALA A 34 -1.78 -6.55 -13.89
C ALA A 34 -1.27 -5.56 -12.85
N LYS A 35 -1.05 -4.32 -13.29
CA LYS A 35 -0.51 -3.23 -12.49
C LYS A 35 -1.60 -2.23 -12.14
N PHE A 36 -1.75 -1.90 -10.86
CA PHE A 36 -2.73 -0.94 -10.36
C PHE A 36 -2.09 0.08 -9.42
N LEU A 37 -2.79 1.20 -9.22
CA LEU A 37 -2.49 2.10 -8.11
C LEU A 37 -2.81 1.38 -6.79
N GLY A 38 -1.90 1.51 -5.83
CA GLY A 38 -2.03 0.94 -4.51
C GLY A 38 -1.69 1.92 -3.39
N GLY A 39 -1.72 1.39 -2.17
CA GLY A 39 -1.50 2.15 -0.94
C GLY A 39 -2.79 2.73 -0.36
N SER A 40 -2.97 2.57 0.96
CA SER A 40 -4.21 3.00 1.64
C SER A 40 -4.50 4.48 1.44
N ALA A 41 -3.48 5.34 1.55
CA ALA A 41 -3.64 6.78 1.37
C ALA A 41 -3.93 7.11 -0.10
N GLY A 42 -3.20 6.49 -1.05
CA GLY A 42 -3.47 6.59 -2.49
C GLY A 42 -4.91 6.23 -2.87
N ASN A 43 -5.41 5.10 -2.35
CA ASN A 43 -6.78 4.64 -2.61
C ASN A 43 -7.83 5.58 -2.03
N VAL A 44 -7.63 6.11 -0.81
CA VAL A 44 -8.53 7.10 -0.20
C VAL A 44 -8.56 8.40 -1.02
N THR A 45 -7.40 8.89 -1.46
CA THR A 45 -7.33 10.09 -2.32
C THR A 45 -8.07 9.88 -3.64
N VAL A 46 -7.88 8.74 -4.29
CA VAL A 46 -8.62 8.43 -5.53
C VAL A 46 -10.12 8.30 -5.28
N ALA A 47 -10.53 7.64 -4.21
CA ALA A 47 -11.94 7.52 -3.86
C ALA A 47 -12.56 8.90 -3.64
N ALA A 48 -11.93 9.77 -2.85
CA ALA A 48 -12.40 11.13 -2.62
C ALA A 48 -12.59 11.91 -3.93
N SER A 49 -11.62 11.82 -4.85
CA SER A 49 -11.71 12.42 -6.18
C SER A 49 -12.88 11.86 -7.01
N GLN A 50 -13.09 10.54 -7.00
CA GLN A 50 -14.23 9.90 -7.69
C GLN A 50 -15.60 10.35 -7.16
N TYR A 51 -15.69 10.73 -5.88
CA TYR A 51 -16.89 11.30 -5.27
C TYR A 51 -17.01 12.83 -5.46
N GLY A 52 -16.13 13.45 -6.25
CA GLY A 52 -16.20 14.87 -6.61
C GLY A 52 -15.53 15.82 -5.61
N HIS A 53 -14.74 15.30 -4.67
CA HIS A 53 -14.00 16.12 -3.70
C HIS A 53 -12.64 16.55 -4.25
N ALA A 54 -12.24 17.80 -3.96
CA ALA A 54 -10.88 18.25 -4.23
C ALA A 54 -9.91 17.54 -3.28
N SER A 55 -9.12 16.59 -3.78
CA SER A 55 -8.24 15.75 -2.95
C SER A 55 -6.77 15.87 -3.31
N ALA A 56 -5.90 15.76 -2.31
CA ALA A 56 -4.44 15.66 -2.48
C ALA A 56 -3.84 14.55 -1.60
N LEU A 57 -2.63 14.13 -1.95
CA LEU A 57 -1.83 13.16 -1.20
C LEU A 57 -0.44 13.70 -0.92
N ILE A 58 0.03 13.56 0.31
CA ILE A 58 1.44 13.69 0.68
C ILE A 58 2.00 12.29 0.91
N SER A 59 2.99 11.91 0.10
CA SER A 59 3.65 10.60 0.15
C SER A 59 5.16 10.72 0.36
N PRO A 60 5.82 9.70 0.95
CA PRO A 60 7.28 9.64 0.99
C PRO A 60 7.89 9.60 -0.42
N ASP A 61 9.16 10.00 -0.55
CA ASP A 61 9.93 10.02 -1.79
C ASP A 61 10.46 8.64 -2.22
N ALA A 62 9.71 7.57 -1.91
CA ALA A 62 10.11 6.20 -2.20
C ALA A 62 9.05 5.50 -3.04
N ASP A 63 9.48 4.87 -4.12
CA ASP A 63 8.63 3.98 -4.91
C ASP A 63 8.35 2.70 -4.12
N LEU A 64 7.12 2.53 -3.65
CA LEU A 64 6.71 1.33 -2.94
C LEU A 64 5.97 0.38 -3.90
N TYR A 65 6.55 -0.79 -4.12
CA TYR A 65 5.91 -1.86 -4.89
C TYR A 65 5.33 -2.87 -3.90
N TYR A 66 4.01 -3.03 -3.90
CA TYR A 66 3.32 -4.06 -3.12
C TYR A 66 2.83 -5.14 -4.07
N LEU A 67 3.37 -6.34 -3.93
CA LEU A 67 2.76 -7.50 -4.54
C LEU A 67 1.57 -7.90 -3.66
N ASN A 68 0.38 -7.50 -4.08
CA ASN A 68 -0.84 -7.79 -3.35
C ASN A 68 -1.36 -9.17 -3.78
N VAL A 69 -0.68 -10.23 -3.33
CA VAL A 69 -1.26 -11.58 -3.37
C VAL A 69 -2.22 -11.66 -2.18
N MET A 70 -3.40 -11.02 -2.30
CA MET A 70 -4.50 -11.36 -1.42
C MET A 70 -4.67 -12.87 -1.52
N ALA A 71 -4.43 -13.55 -0.40
CA ALA A 71 -4.29 -14.99 -0.30
C ALA A 71 -5.04 -15.75 -1.40
N GLY A 72 -4.29 -16.44 -2.26
CA GLY A 72 -4.87 -17.31 -3.29
C GLY A 72 -5.88 -18.29 -2.68
N PRO A 73 -6.66 -19.04 -3.47
CA PRO A 73 -7.71 -19.92 -2.92
C PRO A 73 -7.17 -21.11 -2.10
N GLY A 74 -5.86 -21.14 -1.86
CA GLY A 74 -5.19 -22.21 -1.15
C GLY A 74 -5.81 -22.41 0.23
N PRO A 75 -5.70 -23.63 0.79
CA PRO A 75 -6.21 -23.93 2.12
C PRO A 75 -5.58 -23.03 3.20
N GLU A 76 -4.37 -22.51 2.94
CA GLU A 76 -3.70 -21.54 3.79
C GLU A 76 -3.79 -20.12 3.20
N ARG A 77 -4.29 -19.19 4.01
CA ARG A 77 -4.28 -17.77 3.71
C ARG A 77 -3.29 -17.08 4.63
N ALA A 78 -2.10 -16.78 4.12
CA ALA A 78 -1.05 -16.10 4.86
C ALA A 78 -0.75 -14.72 4.25
N TRP A 79 -0.62 -13.70 5.10
CA TRP A 79 -0.03 -12.44 4.73
C TRP A 79 1.50 -12.61 4.73
N LEU A 80 2.04 -13.02 3.57
CA LEU A 80 3.47 -13.22 3.39
C LEU A 80 4.13 -11.89 3.01
N ILE A 81 4.36 -11.03 4.00
CA ILE A 81 5.22 -9.86 3.83
C ILE A 81 6.67 -10.36 3.79
N CYS A 82 7.39 -10.02 2.73
CA CYS A 82 8.84 -10.21 2.65
C CYS A 82 9.47 -8.82 2.63
N ASP A 83 10.34 -8.53 3.60
CA ASP A 83 11.10 -7.30 3.60
C ASP A 83 12.23 -7.38 2.57
N ASP A 84 12.50 -6.27 1.89
CA ASP A 84 13.71 -6.14 1.08
C ASP A 84 14.94 -6.29 2.00
N PRO A 85 15.91 -7.19 1.70
CA PRO A 85 17.10 -7.37 2.53
C PRO A 85 17.87 -6.07 2.80
N ALA A 86 17.86 -5.10 1.87
CA ALA A 86 18.51 -3.80 2.04
C ALA A 86 17.80 -2.90 3.06
N HIS A 87 16.52 -3.18 3.35
CA HIS A 87 15.67 -2.42 4.27
C HIS A 87 15.18 -3.24 5.48
N ALA A 88 15.62 -4.49 5.62
CA ALA A 88 15.22 -5.38 6.71
C ALA A 88 15.54 -4.79 8.11
N TRP A 89 16.61 -4.01 8.20
CA TRP A 89 17.03 -3.30 9.43
C TRP A 89 15.94 -2.38 10.00
N VAL A 90 15.02 -1.88 9.17
CA VAL A 90 13.94 -1.00 9.62
C VAL A 90 13.07 -1.71 10.64
N ARG A 91 12.69 -2.97 10.39
CA ARG A 91 11.87 -3.75 11.32
C ARG A 91 12.64 -4.18 12.56
N GLU A 92 13.94 -4.45 12.42
CA GLU A 92 14.81 -4.80 13.54
C GLU A 92 14.87 -3.67 14.58
N SER A 93 14.67 -2.41 14.17
CA SER A 93 14.62 -1.27 15.09
C SER A 93 13.34 -1.15 15.92
N TRP A 94 12.24 -1.80 15.52
CA TRP A 94 10.92 -1.56 16.12
C TRP A 94 10.75 -2.01 17.58
N PRO A 95 11.31 -3.16 18.03
CA PRO A 95 11.19 -3.58 19.43
C PRO A 95 11.75 -2.56 20.43
N ASP A 96 12.72 -1.76 20.00
CA ASP A 96 13.40 -0.75 20.83
C ASP A 96 12.72 0.63 20.77
N LEU A 97 11.72 0.81 19.89
CA LEU A 97 10.99 2.06 19.77
C LEU A 97 9.84 2.11 20.79
N PRO A 98 9.67 3.22 21.52
CA PRO A 98 8.52 3.39 22.39
C PRO A 98 7.24 3.42 21.54
N VAL A 99 6.19 2.74 22.03
CA VAL A 99 4.86 2.84 21.43
C VAL A 99 4.45 4.31 21.42
N ASP A 100 3.95 4.77 20.27
CA ASP A 100 3.49 6.15 20.11
C ASP A 100 2.45 6.49 21.18
N PRO A 101 2.66 7.53 22.02
CA PRO A 101 1.73 7.90 23.09
C PRO A 101 0.32 8.26 22.61
N ARG A 102 0.14 8.53 21.32
CA ARG A 102 -1.16 8.83 20.70
C ARG A 102 -1.99 7.59 20.39
N LEU A 103 -1.40 6.39 20.51
CA LEU A 103 -2.06 5.10 20.30
C LEU A 103 -2.55 4.46 21.60
N ALA A 104 -2.49 5.19 22.72
CA ALA A 104 -2.99 4.81 24.04
C ALA A 104 -4.40 5.36 24.31
#